data_AF-A0A0G1WGU0-F1
#
_entry.id   AF-A0A0G1WGU0-F1
#
_cell.length_a   1.000
_cell.length_b   1.000
_cell.length_c   1.000
_cell.angle_alpha   90.00
_cell.angle_beta   90.00
_cell.angle_gamma   90.00
#
_symmetry.space_group_name_H-M   'P 1'
#
loop_
_entity.id
_entity.type
_entity.pdbx_description
1 polymer ?
#
loop_
_entity_poly.entity_id
_entity_poly.type
_entity_poly.pdbx_seq_one_letter_code
_entity_poly.pdbx_strand_id
1 'polypeptide(L)'
;MSLDKLLRPKETEMTRAVKERKSKIIATVEARGDEEAMFKVNEVIAEYAGRMKGKYPEQWQRVESFHALIGSGLPHGMKTERDFPERKDSVAVFLDDLGKELLD
;
A
#
# COMPACT_ATOMS: atom_id res chain seq x y z
N MET A 1 21.32 -4.23 -21.76
CA MET A 1 20.18 -3.87 -20.88
C MET A 1 19.00 -3.49 -21.78
N SER A 2 17.76 -3.90 -21.50
CA SER A 2 16.61 -3.54 -22.36
C SER A 2 16.06 -2.14 -22.01
N LEU A 3 15.49 -1.44 -23.00
CA LEU A 3 14.85 -0.13 -22.83
C LEU A 3 13.75 -0.17 -21.74
N ASP A 4 13.04 -1.28 -21.62
CA ASP A 4 12.01 -1.50 -20.59
C ASP A 4 12.56 -1.46 -19.16
N LYS A 5 13.82 -1.83 -18.93
CA LYS A 5 14.46 -1.73 -17.60
C LYS A 5 14.87 -0.30 -17.26
N LEU A 6 15.07 0.56 -18.26
CA LEU A 6 15.39 1.99 -18.10
C LEU A 6 14.14 2.85 -17.88
N LEU A 7 12.99 2.43 -18.42
CA LEU A 7 11.73 3.17 -18.37
C LEU A 7 10.87 2.85 -17.14
N ARG A 8 11.10 1.72 -16.46
CA ARG A 8 10.40 1.42 -15.20
C ARG A 8 10.93 2.36 -14.11
N PRO A 9 10.07 3.14 -13.43
CA PRO A 9 10.47 3.89 -12.26
C PRO A 9 11.20 2.95 -11.30
N LYS A 10 12.43 3.33 -10.91
CA LYS A 10 13.20 2.55 -9.96
C LYS A 10 12.38 2.44 -8.68
N GLU A 11 12.09 1.21 -8.26
CA GLU A 11 11.37 0.97 -7.02
C GLU A 11 12.13 1.62 -5.86
N THR A 12 11.45 2.53 -5.15
CA THR A 12 12.02 3.24 -4.01
C THR A 12 12.00 2.37 -2.76
N GLU A 13 12.73 2.78 -1.72
CA GLU A 13 12.71 2.11 -0.43
C GLU A 13 11.30 2.10 0.19
N MET A 14 10.52 3.17 0.01
CA MET A 14 9.15 3.26 0.53
C MET A 14 8.23 2.23 -0.15
N THR A 15 8.26 2.18 -1.48
CA THR A 15 7.40 1.25 -2.23
C THR A 15 7.74 -0.21 -1.92
N ARG A 16 9.03 -0.53 -1.77
CA ARG A 16 9.48 -1.85 -1.31
C ARG A 16 8.97 -2.16 0.11
N ALA A 17 9.14 -1.23 1.05
CA ALA A 17 8.75 -1.43 2.44
C ALA A 17 7.24 -1.61 2.65
N VAL A 18 6.40 -0.95 1.83
CA VAL A 18 4.94 -1.15 1.84
C VAL A 18 4.57 -2.52 1.26
N LYS A 19 5.16 -2.90 0.12
CA LYS A 19 4.91 -4.20 -0.50
C LYS A 19 5.32 -5.35 0.39
N GLU A 20 6.49 -5.27 1.02
CA GLU A 20 6.97 -6.30 1.96
C GLU A 20 6.02 -6.49 3.14
N ARG A 21 5.54 -5.40 3.75
CA ARG A 21 4.54 -5.47 4.84
C ARG A 21 3.25 -6.14 4.37
N LYS A 22 2.68 -5.68 3.25
CA LYS A 22 1.46 -6.25 2.69
C LYS A 22 1.62 -7.73 2.37
N SER A 23 2.72 -8.11 1.72
CA SER A 23 3.04 -9.51 1.41
C SER A 23 3.18 -10.37 2.66
N LYS A 24 3.75 -9.84 3.75
CA LYS A 24 3.84 -10.57 5.03
C LYS A 24 2.46 -10.87 5.62
N ILE A 25 1.54 -9.90 5.60
CA ILE A 25 0.17 -10.09 6.08
C ILE A 25 -0.51 -11.18 5.26
N ILE A 26 -0.50 -11.04 3.93
CA ILE A 26 -1.10 -12.00 3.00
C ILE A 26 -0.54 -13.41 3.21
N ALA A 27 0.79 -13.57 3.17
CA ALA A 27 1.43 -14.87 3.31
C ALA A 27 1.12 -15.55 4.65
N THR A 28 0.97 -14.76 5.73
CA THR A 28 0.64 -15.31 7.04
C THR A 28 -0.81 -15.77 7.12
N VAL A 29 -1.74 -15.01 6.52
CA VAL A 29 -3.15 -15.41 6.43
C VAL A 29 -3.30 -16.65 5.54
N GLU A 30 -2.64 -16.67 4.37
CA GLU A 30 -2.60 -17.84 3.47
C GLU A 30 -2.06 -19.09 4.20
N ALA A 31 -1.00 -18.95 4.98
CA ALA A 31 -0.42 -20.06 5.74
C ALA A 31 -1.36 -20.65 6.81
N ARG A 32 -2.36 -19.88 7.28
CA ARG A 32 -3.40 -20.36 8.19
C ARG A 32 -4.54 -21.09 7.47
N GLY A 33 -4.62 -20.98 6.14
CA GLY A 33 -5.72 -21.55 5.34
C GLY A 33 -7.06 -20.84 5.59
N ASP A 34 -7.03 -19.60 6.08
CA ASP A 34 -8.23 -18.83 6.41
C ASP A 34 -8.64 -17.97 5.20
N GLU A 35 -9.53 -18.53 4.37
CA GLU A 35 -10.06 -17.85 3.18
C GLU A 35 -10.85 -16.59 3.55
N GLU A 36 -11.59 -16.59 4.67
CA GLU A 36 -12.38 -15.44 5.12
C GLU A 36 -11.47 -14.27 5.49
N ALA A 37 -10.38 -14.53 6.20
CA ALA A 37 -9.38 -13.53 6.51
C ALA A 37 -8.70 -12.98 5.25
N MET A 38 -8.50 -13.77 4.19
CA MET A 38 -7.98 -13.29 2.91
C MET A 38 -8.92 -12.30 2.22
N PHE A 39 -10.23 -12.56 2.24
CA PHE A 39 -11.23 -11.60 1.75
C PHE A 39 -11.20 -10.32 2.58
N LYS A 40 -11.15 -10.45 3.91
CA LYS A 40 -11.13 -9.32 4.85
C LYS A 40 -9.92 -8.41 4.66
N VAL A 41 -8.73 -8.94 4.39
CA VAL A 41 -7.53 -8.12 4.07
C VAL A 41 -7.80 -7.20 2.88
N ASN A 42 -8.36 -7.73 1.81
CA ASN A 42 -8.62 -6.96 0.60
C ASN A 42 -9.73 -5.91 0.82
N GLU A 43 -10.78 -6.27 1.55
CA GLU A 43 -11.87 -5.36 1.93
C GLU A 43 -11.35 -4.18 2.74
N VAL A 44 -10.60 -4.43 3.82
CA VAL A 44 -10.05 -3.38 4.69
C VAL A 44 -9.07 -2.47 3.94
N ILE A 45 -8.26 -3.01 3.02
CA ILE A 45 -7.41 -2.20 2.15
C ILE A 45 -8.25 -1.32 1.21
N ALA A 46 -9.33 -1.85 0.64
CA ALA A 46 -10.22 -1.08 -0.24
C ALA A 46 -10.94 0.04 0.51
N GLU A 47 -11.41 -0.22 1.73
CA GLU A 47 -12.04 0.78 2.60
C GLU A 47 -11.07 1.89 2.98
N TYR A 48 -9.85 1.53 3.42
CA TYR A 48 -8.78 2.49 3.68
C TYR A 48 -8.52 3.34 2.43
N ALA A 49 -8.45 2.71 1.26
CA ALA A 49 -8.19 3.40 0.01
C ALA A 49 -9.30 4.39 -0.36
N GLY A 50 -10.57 4.00 -0.19
CA GLY A 50 -11.73 4.87 -0.38
C GLY A 50 -11.71 6.07 0.59
N ARG A 51 -11.43 5.81 1.86
CA ARG A 51 -11.34 6.87 2.90
C ARG A 51 -10.25 7.89 2.59
N MET A 52 -9.06 7.44 2.18
CA MET A 52 -7.96 8.34 1.83
C MET A 52 -8.27 9.18 0.60
N LYS A 53 -8.90 8.60 -0.43
CA LYS A 53 -9.36 9.35 -1.60
C LYS A 53 -10.39 10.42 -1.23
N GLY A 54 -11.32 10.12 -0.31
CA GLY A 54 -12.31 11.09 0.18
C GLY A 54 -11.70 12.20 1.03
N LYS A 55 -10.76 11.86 1.93
CA LYS A 55 -10.12 12.80 2.84
C LYS A 55 -9.07 13.70 2.15
N TYR A 56 -8.35 13.15 1.17
CA TYR A 56 -7.24 13.80 0.47
C TYR A 56 -7.43 13.82 -1.05
N PRO A 57 -8.52 14.43 -1.56
CA PRO A 57 -8.99 14.27 -2.94
C PRO A 57 -7.97 14.64 -4.04
N GLU A 58 -7.05 15.56 -3.74
CA GLU A 58 -6.01 16.01 -4.68
C GLU A 58 -4.64 15.37 -4.40
N GLN A 59 -4.38 15.01 -3.15
CA GLN A 59 -3.06 14.56 -2.69
C GLN A 59 -2.87 13.06 -2.89
N TRP A 60 -3.92 12.24 -2.81
CA TRP A 60 -3.81 10.78 -2.88
C TRP A 60 -3.08 10.29 -4.14
N GLN A 61 -3.21 11.01 -5.26
CA GLN A 61 -2.55 10.69 -6.53
C GLN A 61 -1.02 10.86 -6.46
N ARG A 62 -0.52 11.65 -5.51
CA ARG A 62 0.92 11.92 -5.36
C ARG A 62 1.56 11.05 -4.28
N VAL A 63 0.77 10.31 -3.50
CA VAL A 63 1.28 9.57 -2.34
C VAL A 63 1.84 8.21 -2.76
N GLU A 64 3.15 8.06 -2.63
CA GLU A 64 3.87 6.89 -3.11
C GLU A 64 3.52 5.61 -2.36
N SER A 65 3.44 5.68 -1.03
CA SER A 65 3.02 4.56 -0.18
C SER A 65 1.62 4.06 -0.55
N PHE A 66 0.71 4.97 -0.91
CA PHE A 66 -0.66 4.67 -1.30
C PHE A 66 -0.70 3.88 -2.60
N HIS A 67 0.01 4.37 -3.61
CA HIS A 67 0.17 3.70 -4.89
C HIS A 67 0.81 2.31 -4.74
N ALA A 68 1.81 2.17 -3.85
CA ALA A 68 2.39 0.88 -3.52
C ALA A 68 1.39 -0.08 -2.84
N LEU A 69 0.54 0.43 -1.95
CA LEU A 69 -0.47 -0.35 -1.24
C LEU A 69 -1.49 -0.97 -2.19
N ILE A 70 -2.04 -0.15 -3.10
CA ILE A 70 -3.11 -0.57 -4.02
C ILE A 70 -2.58 -1.13 -5.35
N GLY A 71 -1.27 -1.10 -5.57
CA GLY A 71 -0.63 -1.62 -6.78
C GLY A 71 -0.88 -0.78 -8.03
N SER A 72 -1.37 0.46 -7.90
CA SER A 72 -1.46 1.38 -9.02
C SER A 72 -0.12 2.09 -9.16
N GLY A 73 0.55 1.97 -10.31
CA GLY A 73 1.85 2.60 -10.53
C GLY A 73 1.85 4.10 -10.23
N LEU A 74 3.02 4.65 -9.93
CA LEU A 74 3.15 6.09 -9.67
C LEU A 74 2.78 6.90 -10.92
N PRO A 75 2.11 8.06 -10.77
CA PRO A 75 1.87 8.94 -11.89
C PRO A 75 3.18 9.47 -12.46
N HIS A 76 3.32 9.39 -13.78
CA HIS A 76 4.52 9.85 -14.47
C HIS A 76 4.58 11.38 -14.50
N GLY A 77 5.75 11.94 -14.25
CA GLY A 77 5.99 13.39 -14.36
C GLY A 77 5.44 14.24 -13.21
N MET A 78 4.83 13.65 -12.17
CA MET A 78 4.40 14.38 -10.97
C MET A 78 5.43 14.29 -9.84
N LYS A 79 5.53 15.37 -9.06
CA LYS A 79 6.25 15.36 -7.79
C LYS A 79 5.46 14.49 -6.80
N THR A 80 6.10 13.44 -6.30
CA THR A 80 5.49 12.53 -5.34
C THR A 80 5.76 12.95 -3.90
N GLU A 81 4.90 12.46 -3.02
CA GLU A 81 4.98 12.55 -1.58
C GLU A 81 5.16 11.14 -1.02
N ARG A 82 5.94 10.98 0.05
CA ARG A 82 6.27 9.65 0.56
C ARG A 82 5.06 8.94 1.17
N ASP A 83 4.26 9.67 1.95
CA ASP A 83 3.12 9.14 2.71
C ASP A 83 2.11 10.26 3.01
N PHE A 84 0.94 9.91 3.56
CA PHE A 84 -0.03 10.90 4.04
C PHE A 84 0.48 11.69 5.25
N PRO A 85 0.02 12.96 5.43
CA PRO A 85 0.59 13.87 6.42
C PRO A 85 0.21 13.52 7.86
N GLU A 86 -0.97 12.93 8.10
CA GLU A 86 -1.39 12.54 9.44
C GLU A 86 -0.91 11.13 9.78
N ARG A 87 -0.34 10.94 10.98
CA ARG A 87 0.18 9.64 11.44
C ARG A 87 -0.86 8.51 11.32
N LYS A 88 -2.11 8.77 11.66
CA LYS A 88 -3.22 7.79 11.58
C LYS A 88 -3.61 7.43 10.15
N ASP A 89 -3.21 8.24 9.18
CA ASP A 89 -3.48 8.03 7.77
C ASP A 89 -2.27 7.43 7.04
N SER A 90 -1.12 7.30 7.71
CA SER A 90 0.07 6.66 7.15
C SER A 90 -0.25 5.23 6.71
N VAL A 91 0.15 4.89 5.49
CA VAL A 91 0.00 3.53 4.96
C VAL A 91 0.78 2.51 5.80
N ALA A 92 1.94 2.90 6.32
CA ALA A 92 2.75 2.03 7.16
C ALA A 92 2.05 1.72 8.49
N VAL A 93 1.51 2.76 9.14
CA VAL A 93 0.74 2.59 10.39
C VAL A 93 -0.49 1.73 10.16
N PHE A 94 -1.23 1.99 9.08
CA PHE A 94 -2.38 1.16 8.69
C PHE A 94 -2.01 -0.32 8.51
N LEU A 95 -0.93 -0.63 7.81
CA LEU A 95 -0.50 -2.02 7.62
C LEU A 95 0.00 -2.66 8.92
N ASP A 96 0.69 -1.91 9.77
CA ASP A 96 1.15 -2.41 11.07
C ASP A 96 -0.04 -2.72 11.99
N ASP A 97 -1.10 -1.92 11.95
CA ASP A 97 -2.33 -2.15 12.74
C ASP A 97 -3.17 -3.30 12.17
N LEU A 98 -3.34 -3.37 10.85
CA LEU A 98 -3.97 -4.52 10.17
C LEU A 98 -3.22 -5.83 10.47
N GLY A 99 -1.89 -5.78 10.49
CA GLY A 99 -1.05 -6.91 10.84
C GLY A 99 -1.28 -7.37 12.28
N LYS A 100 -1.41 -6.47 13.26
CA LYS A 100 -1.73 -6.88 14.64
C LYS A 100 -3.12 -7.50 14.72
N GLU A 101 -4.13 -6.86 14.14
CA GLU A 101 -5.52 -7.34 14.19
C GLU A 101 -5.73 -8.75 13.61
N LEU A 102 -4.94 -9.12 12.60
CA LEU A 102 -5.08 -10.41 11.92
C LEU A 102 -4.09 -11.46 12.41
N LEU A 103 -2.95 -11.05 12.99
CA LEU A 103 -1.87 -11.96 13.32
C LEU A 103 -1.73 -12.25 14.83
N ASP A 104 -2.20 -11.36 15.70
CA ASP A 104 -2.34 -11.61 17.14
C ASP A 104 -3.59 -12.45 17.43
#